data_AF-A0A6V7LLP0-F1
#
_entry.id   AF-A0A6V7LLP0-F1
#
_cell.length_a   1.000
_cell.length_b   1.000
_cell.length_c   1.000
_cell.angle_alpha   90.00
_cell.angle_beta   90.00
_cell.angle_gamma   90.00
#
_symmetry.space_group_name_H-M   'P 1'
#
loop_
_entity.id
_entity.type
_entity.pdbx_description
1 polymer ?
#
loop_
_entity_poly.entity_id
_entity_poly.type
_entity_poly.pdbx_seq_one_letter_code
_entity_poly.pdbx_strand_id
1 'polypeptide(L)'
;AKAHCRTRAEMPGGGRKPWQQKGLGKARHGSIRSPLWIRGGRAHGPRNPTTHFYMLPFYNRVAGLTAALSVKLAQDDLHLVNDLEIPSNEPGFLESLFEERNWGPAVLFVDTDDVFPENITLATDDIKHVNLMPVY
;
A
#
# COMPACT_ATOMS: atom_id res chain seq x y z
N ALA A 1 -7.93 2.64 -11.74
CA ALA A 1 -7.60 3.49 -12.91
C ALA A 1 -6.49 4.48 -12.53
N LYS A 2 -5.46 4.68 -13.35
CA LYS A 2 -4.38 5.65 -13.06
C LYS A 2 -4.96 7.07 -13.03
N ALA A 3 -4.81 7.80 -11.93
CA ALA A 3 -5.37 9.14 -11.78
C ALA A 3 -4.78 10.11 -12.82
N HIS A 4 -5.64 10.75 -13.61
CA HIS A 4 -5.24 11.72 -14.63
C HIS A 4 -6.24 12.87 -14.71
N CYS A 5 -5.75 14.09 -14.57
CA CYS A 5 -6.51 15.29 -14.85
C CYS A 5 -6.08 15.88 -16.19
N ARG A 6 -7.08 16.20 -17.04
CA ARG A 6 -6.83 16.91 -18.29
C ARG A 6 -6.43 18.35 -18.00
N THR A 7 -5.34 18.79 -18.61
CA THR A 7 -4.95 20.21 -18.60
C THR A 7 -5.85 20.99 -19.56
N ARG A 8 -5.82 22.33 -19.50
CA ARG A 8 -6.60 23.17 -20.43
C ARG A 8 -6.33 22.88 -21.91
N ALA A 9 -5.14 22.37 -22.24
CA ALA A 9 -4.69 22.06 -23.59
C ALA A 9 -5.23 20.71 -24.11
N GLU A 10 -5.53 19.78 -23.20
CA GLU A 10 -6.05 18.45 -23.51
C GLU A 10 -7.58 18.40 -23.51
N MET A 11 -8.23 19.47 -23.05
CA MET A 11 -9.68 19.58 -23.03
C MET A 11 -10.19 19.89 -24.45
N PRO A 12 -11.28 19.24 -24.90
CA PRO A 12 -11.78 19.44 -26.26
C PRO A 12 -12.33 20.86 -26.48
N GLY A 13 -11.94 21.53 -27.56
CA GLY A 13 -12.42 22.88 -27.91
C GLY A 13 -11.72 24.02 -27.15
N GLY A 14 -12.30 25.24 -27.18
CA GLY A 14 -11.73 26.40 -26.48
C GLY A 14 -10.55 27.10 -27.17
N GLY A 15 -10.32 26.84 -28.46
CA GLY A 15 -9.35 27.58 -29.28
C GLY A 15 -9.80 28.98 -29.68
N ARG A 16 -11.12 29.24 -29.71
CA ARG A 16 -11.67 30.58 -30.00
C ARG A 16 -11.73 31.42 -28.72
N LYS A 17 -11.31 32.68 -28.82
CA LYS A 17 -11.49 33.66 -27.75
C LYS A 17 -12.99 33.86 -27.47
N PRO A 18 -13.44 33.82 -26.21
CA PRO A 18 -14.86 33.95 -25.87
C PRO A 18 -15.47 35.29 -26.33
N TRP A 19 -14.73 36.40 -26.16
CA TRP A 19 -15.13 37.73 -26.58
C TRP A 19 -13.94 38.68 -26.76
N GLN A 20 -14.19 39.87 -27.33
CA GLN A 20 -13.18 40.91 -27.57
C GLN A 20 -12.58 41.43 -26.25
N GLN A 21 -11.31 41.87 -26.28
CA GLN A 21 -10.56 42.23 -25.06
C GLN A 21 -11.13 43.44 -24.30
N LYS A 22 -11.79 44.36 -24.99
CA LYS A 22 -12.33 45.62 -24.47
C LYS A 22 -13.74 45.84 -25.05
N GLY A 23 -14.51 46.77 -24.48
CA GLY A 23 -15.83 47.19 -24.97
C GLY A 23 -17.04 46.52 -24.31
N LEU A 24 -16.87 45.38 -23.65
CA LEU A 24 -17.99 44.60 -23.07
C LEU A 24 -18.20 44.77 -21.56
N GLY A 25 -17.32 45.46 -20.85
CA GLY A 25 -17.37 45.60 -19.38
C GLY A 25 -17.17 44.29 -18.58
N LYS A 26 -16.88 43.17 -19.24
CA LYS A 26 -16.65 41.85 -18.62
C LYS A 26 -15.16 41.60 -18.29
N ALA A 27 -14.90 40.63 -17.41
CA ALA A 27 -13.56 40.12 -17.16
C ALA A 27 -12.89 39.59 -18.45
N ARG A 28 -11.55 39.66 -18.52
CA ARG A 28 -10.79 39.28 -19.71
C ARG A 28 -10.50 37.78 -19.69
N HIS A 29 -10.93 37.06 -20.74
CA HIS A 29 -10.65 35.62 -20.88
C HIS A 29 -10.10 35.29 -22.28
N GLY A 30 -9.13 34.36 -22.31
CA GLY A 30 -8.53 33.85 -23.54
C GLY A 30 -9.19 32.58 -24.07
N SER A 31 -9.72 31.73 -23.18
CA SER A 31 -10.34 30.45 -23.53
C SER A 31 -11.38 30.04 -22.47
N ILE A 32 -12.44 29.36 -22.91
CA ILE A 32 -13.43 28.74 -22.01
C ILE A 32 -12.89 27.48 -21.29
N ARG A 33 -11.72 26.96 -21.68
CA ARG A 33 -11.09 25.78 -21.05
C ARG A 33 -10.09 26.14 -19.95
N SER A 34 -9.95 27.42 -19.63
CA SER A 34 -9.10 27.89 -18.53
C SER A 34 -9.56 27.28 -17.19
N PRO A 35 -8.64 26.99 -16.25
CA PRO A 35 -8.98 26.46 -14.92
C PRO A 35 -9.96 27.32 -14.10
N LEU A 36 -10.07 28.61 -14.44
CA LEU A 36 -11.03 29.54 -13.82
C LEU A 36 -12.49 29.25 -14.21
N TRP A 37 -12.71 28.55 -15.33
CA TRP A 37 -14.04 28.25 -15.83
C TRP A 37 -14.57 26.93 -15.28
N ILE A 38 -15.88 26.86 -15.08
CA ILE A 38 -16.59 25.61 -14.78
C ILE A 38 -16.35 24.63 -15.93
N ARG A 39 -15.94 23.39 -15.61
CA ARG A 39 -15.51 22.36 -16.58
C ARG A 39 -14.27 22.77 -17.43
N GLY A 40 -13.48 23.72 -16.93
CA GLY A 40 -12.12 24.00 -17.42
C GLY A 40 -11.15 22.87 -17.05
N GLY A 41 -9.96 22.87 -17.66
CA GLY A 41 -8.91 21.93 -17.28
C GLY A 41 -8.33 22.24 -15.89
N ARG A 42 -7.79 21.24 -15.18
CA ARG A 42 -7.10 21.50 -13.90
C ARG A 42 -5.67 21.99 -14.16
N ALA A 43 -5.24 23.02 -13.42
CA ALA A 43 -3.88 23.54 -13.50
C ALA A 43 -2.85 22.58 -12.86
N HIS A 44 -3.08 22.23 -11.59
CA HIS A 44 -2.24 21.31 -10.82
C HIS A 44 -3.06 20.08 -10.41
N GLY A 45 -3.33 19.21 -11.38
CA GLY A 45 -3.98 17.92 -11.14
C GLY A 45 -2.98 16.77 -11.25
N PRO A 46 -3.36 15.56 -10.79
CA PRO A 46 -2.55 14.37 -11.00
C PRO A 46 -2.27 14.15 -12.49
N ARG A 47 -1.01 13.87 -12.80
CA ARG A 47 -0.51 13.54 -14.13
C ARG A 47 -0.05 12.08 -14.12
N ASN A 48 -0.53 11.30 -15.08
CA ASN A 48 -0.08 9.93 -15.28
C ASN A 48 0.74 9.82 -16.57
N PRO A 49 1.64 8.84 -16.66
CA PRO A 49 2.10 7.96 -15.58
C PRO A 49 3.10 8.68 -14.63
N THR A 50 2.92 8.52 -13.33
CA THR A 50 3.89 8.92 -12.30
C THR A 50 4.29 7.69 -11.50
N THR A 51 5.59 7.45 -11.38
CA THR A 51 6.16 6.35 -10.58
C THR A 51 6.69 6.93 -9.28
N HIS A 52 6.28 6.36 -8.15
CA HIS A 52 6.76 6.75 -6.82
C HIS A 52 7.90 5.84 -6.30
N PHE A 53 8.43 4.98 -7.17
CA PHE A 53 9.51 4.07 -6.83
C PHE A 53 10.84 4.81 -6.70
N TYR A 54 11.58 4.54 -5.63
CA TYR A 54 12.96 4.93 -5.45
C TYR A 54 13.69 3.87 -4.63
N MET A 55 14.98 3.67 -4.91
CA MET A 55 15.80 2.68 -4.21
C MET A 55 16.41 3.29 -2.95
N LEU A 56 16.13 2.67 -1.80
CA LEU A 56 16.82 2.97 -0.56
C LEU A 56 18.22 2.35 -0.55
N PRO A 57 19.23 3.03 0.03
CA PRO A 57 20.56 2.46 0.22
C PRO A 57 20.49 1.11 0.93
N PHE A 58 21.37 0.18 0.56
CA PHE A 58 21.38 -1.19 1.09
C PHE A 58 21.46 -1.21 2.62
N TYR A 59 22.42 -0.49 3.21
CA TYR A 59 22.61 -0.46 4.66
C TYR A 59 21.42 0.15 5.42
N ASN A 60 20.68 1.09 4.82
CA ASN A 60 19.48 1.64 5.44
C ASN A 60 18.35 0.60 5.50
N ARG A 61 18.22 -0.25 4.47
CA ARG A 61 17.25 -1.35 4.46
C ARG A 61 17.59 -2.40 5.51
N VAL A 62 18.86 -2.79 5.61
CA VAL A 62 19.35 -3.73 6.63
C VAL A 62 19.12 -3.16 8.04
N ALA A 63 19.50 -1.90 8.27
CA ALA A 63 19.29 -1.23 9.55
C ALA A 63 17.81 -1.18 9.95
N GLY A 64 16.92 -0.92 8.99
CA GLY A 64 15.47 -0.93 9.21
C GLY A 64 14.96 -2.30 9.66
N LEU A 65 15.41 -3.38 9.01
CA LEU A 65 15.05 -4.75 9.38
C LEU A 65 15.56 -5.11 10.79
N THR A 66 16.83 -4.82 11.08
CA THR A 66 17.42 -5.09 12.40
C THR A 66 16.72 -4.31 13.52
N ALA A 67 16.34 -3.06 13.24
CA ALA A 67 15.61 -2.24 14.21
C ALA A 67 14.20 -2.79 14.45
N ALA A 68 13.50 -3.23 13.41
CA ALA A 68 12.17 -3.83 13.54
C ALA A 68 12.19 -5.10 14.42
N LEU A 69 13.16 -5.99 14.20
CA LEU A 69 13.34 -7.19 15.01
C LEU A 69 13.71 -6.85 16.46
N SER A 70 14.60 -5.87 16.67
CA SER A 70 14.97 -5.41 18.01
C SER A 70 13.79 -4.82 18.77
N VAL A 71 12.90 -4.08 18.10
CA VAL A 71 11.69 -3.53 18.71
C VAL A 71 10.73 -4.65 19.09
N LYS A 72 10.52 -5.63 18.21
CA LYS A 72 9.64 -6.76 18.50
C LYS A 72 10.14 -7.61 19.67
N LEU A 73 11.45 -7.81 19.77
CA LEU A 73 12.05 -8.46 20.94
C LEU A 73 11.85 -7.62 22.22
N ALA A 74 12.07 -6.30 22.16
CA ALA A 74 11.92 -5.43 23.32
C ALA A 74 10.45 -5.25 23.79
N GLN A 75 9.50 -5.55 22.92
CA GLN A 75 8.06 -5.56 23.22
C GLN A 75 7.56 -6.93 23.71
N ASP A 76 8.44 -7.92 23.85
CA ASP A 76 8.10 -9.32 24.14
C ASP A 76 7.18 -9.99 23.11
N ASP A 77 7.11 -9.44 21.88
CA ASP A 77 6.29 -9.93 20.77
C ASP A 77 7.03 -10.94 19.87
N LEU A 78 8.35 -11.08 20.04
CA LEU A 78 9.17 -12.01 19.26
C LEU A 78 9.39 -13.30 20.04
N HIS A 79 8.90 -14.41 19.49
CA HIS A 79 9.06 -15.73 20.06
C HIS A 79 9.88 -16.64 19.14
N LEU A 80 10.84 -17.35 19.72
CA LEU A 80 11.61 -18.37 19.02
C LEU A 80 10.93 -19.72 19.22
N VAL A 81 10.73 -20.43 18.11
CA VAL A 81 10.17 -21.78 18.07
C VAL A 81 11.17 -22.66 17.34
N ASN A 82 11.32 -23.91 17.76
CA ASN A 82 12.25 -24.83 17.12
C ASN A 82 11.72 -25.32 15.77
N ASP A 83 10.46 -25.79 15.77
CA ASP A 83 9.82 -26.40 14.60
C ASP A 83 8.35 -25.95 14.49
N LEU A 84 7.84 -25.86 13.27
CA LEU A 84 6.45 -25.49 12.96
C LEU A 84 5.51 -26.69 12.81
N GLU A 85 5.90 -27.86 13.33
CA GLU A 85 5.06 -29.04 13.34
C GLU A 85 3.95 -28.91 14.39
N ILE A 86 2.69 -28.90 13.94
CA ILE A 86 1.51 -28.86 14.81
C ILE A 86 0.75 -30.20 14.77
N PRO A 87 0.12 -30.62 15.88
CA PRO A 87 -0.52 -31.93 15.99
C PRO A 87 -1.85 -32.04 15.23
N SER A 88 -2.53 -30.91 15.00
CA SER A 88 -3.83 -30.85 14.33
C SER A 88 -3.77 -29.89 13.15
N ASN A 89 -4.52 -30.19 12.09
CA ASN A 89 -4.71 -29.30 10.93
C ASN A 89 -5.92 -28.36 11.10
N GLU A 90 -6.62 -28.41 12.23
CA GLU A 90 -7.79 -27.58 12.48
C GLU A 90 -7.39 -26.15 12.88
N PRO A 91 -7.98 -25.10 12.26
CA PRO A 91 -7.72 -23.70 12.61
C PRO A 91 -7.96 -23.36 14.09
N GLY A 92 -8.98 -23.98 14.69
CA GLY A 92 -9.33 -23.75 16.10
C GLY A 92 -8.22 -24.11 17.09
N PHE A 93 -7.33 -25.05 16.73
CA PHE A 93 -6.16 -25.37 17.54
C PHE A 93 -5.16 -24.20 17.60
N LEU A 94 -4.96 -23.48 16.50
CA LEU A 94 -4.09 -22.31 16.47
C LEU A 94 -4.72 -21.14 17.25
N GLU A 95 -6.02 -20.92 17.12
CA GLU A 95 -6.72 -19.88 17.87
C GLU A 95 -6.61 -20.11 19.38
N SER A 96 -6.85 -21.35 19.85
CA SER A 96 -6.69 -21.68 21.26
C SER A 96 -5.24 -21.52 21.72
N LEU A 97 -4.27 -21.92 20.89
CA LEU A 97 -2.84 -21.76 21.18
C LEU A 97 -2.47 -20.28 21.36
N PHE A 98 -3.00 -19.39 20.52
CA PHE A 98 -2.74 -17.96 20.60
C PHE A 98 -3.36 -17.32 21.84
N GLU A 99 -4.56 -17.75 22.22
CA GLU A 99 -5.23 -17.33 23.45
C GLU A 99 -4.44 -17.78 24.69
N GLU A 100 -4.03 -19.05 24.74
CA GLU A 100 -3.26 -19.60 25.87
C GLU A 100 -1.90 -18.90 26.05
N ARG A 101 -1.22 -18.57 24.94
CA ARG A 101 0.10 -17.96 24.96
C ARG A 101 0.08 -16.43 24.90
N ASN A 102 -1.10 -15.81 24.77
CA ASN A 102 -1.28 -14.38 24.61
C ASN A 102 -0.47 -13.76 23.44
N TRP A 103 -0.39 -14.43 22.29
CA TRP A 103 0.37 -13.96 21.11
C TRP A 103 -0.29 -12.81 20.35
N GLY A 104 -1.47 -12.37 20.79
CA GLY A 104 -2.20 -11.26 20.20
C GLY A 104 -3.01 -11.64 18.96
N PRO A 105 -3.60 -10.66 18.28
CA PRO A 105 -4.62 -10.89 17.25
C PRO A 105 -4.06 -11.22 15.86
N ALA A 106 -2.74 -11.15 15.65
CA ALA A 106 -2.12 -11.42 14.36
C ALA A 106 -0.70 -11.96 14.57
N VAL A 107 -0.38 -13.04 13.85
CA VAL A 107 0.88 -13.77 14.01
C VAL A 107 1.51 -14.00 12.63
N LEU A 108 2.82 -13.79 12.53
CA LEU A 108 3.61 -14.12 11.35
C LEU A 108 4.61 -15.21 11.74
N PHE A 109 4.50 -16.37 11.11
CA PHE A 109 5.52 -17.41 11.20
C PHE A 109 6.52 -17.26 10.07
N VAL A 110 7.79 -17.37 10.40
CA VAL A 110 8.89 -17.26 9.46
C VAL A 110 9.76 -18.50 9.58
N ASP A 111 9.97 -19.19 8.47
CA ASP A 111 10.82 -20.39 8.41
C ASP A 111 11.84 -20.29 7.28
N THR A 112 12.93 -21.04 7.42
CA THR A 112 14.00 -21.16 6.44
C THR A 112 13.58 -21.92 5.19
N ASP A 113 12.68 -22.89 5.34
CA ASP A 113 12.20 -23.72 4.24
C ASP A 113 11.00 -23.08 3.51
N ASP A 114 10.88 -23.33 2.20
CA ASP A 114 9.71 -22.94 1.39
C ASP A 114 8.52 -23.89 1.60
N VAL A 115 8.86 -25.14 1.95
CA VAL A 115 7.89 -26.22 2.08
C VAL A 115 7.57 -26.37 3.54
N PHE A 116 6.49 -25.73 3.95
CA PHE A 116 5.97 -25.82 5.31
C PHE A 116 5.26 -27.16 5.56
N PRO A 117 5.18 -27.62 6.83
CA PRO A 117 4.40 -28.80 7.19
C PRO A 117 2.91 -28.69 6.77
N GLU A 118 2.30 -29.83 6.41
CA GLU A 118 0.92 -29.88 5.92
C GLU A 118 -0.09 -29.33 6.93
N ASN A 119 0.06 -29.69 8.21
CA ASN A 119 -0.92 -29.29 9.22
C ASN A 119 -0.96 -27.77 9.41
N ILE A 120 0.20 -27.10 9.49
CA ILE A 120 0.24 -25.64 9.70
C ILE A 120 -0.23 -24.88 8.46
N THR A 121 0.10 -25.36 7.26
CA THR A 121 -0.36 -24.73 6.01
C THR A 121 -1.89 -24.78 5.89
N LEU A 122 -2.51 -25.94 6.13
CA LEU A 122 -3.96 -26.07 6.12
C LEU A 122 -4.63 -25.24 7.22
N ALA A 123 -4.09 -25.27 8.44
CA ALA A 123 -4.68 -24.53 9.56
C ALA A 123 -4.59 -23.00 9.36
N THR A 124 -3.53 -22.51 8.72
CA THR A 124 -3.34 -21.06 8.48
C THR A 124 -4.10 -20.52 7.28
N ASP A 125 -4.44 -21.35 6.28
CA ASP A 125 -5.16 -20.91 5.07
C ASP A 125 -6.55 -20.34 5.39
N ASP A 126 -7.23 -20.91 6.37
CA ASP A 126 -8.54 -20.42 6.84
C ASP A 126 -8.43 -19.11 7.65
N ILE A 127 -7.30 -18.88 8.33
CA ILE A 127 -7.11 -17.76 9.27
C ILE A 127 -6.36 -16.59 8.62
N LYS A 128 -7.11 -15.60 8.12
CA LYS A 128 -6.56 -14.44 7.37
C LYS A 128 -5.53 -13.56 8.10
N HIS A 129 -5.49 -13.60 9.43
CA HIS A 129 -4.59 -12.77 10.24
C HIS A 129 -3.34 -13.52 10.70
N VAL A 130 -3.20 -14.78 10.29
CA VAL A 130 -2.00 -15.59 10.47
C VAL A 130 -1.36 -15.78 9.10
N ASN A 131 -0.05 -15.55 9.01
CA ASN A 131 0.66 -15.71 7.75
C ASN A 131 1.89 -16.58 7.94
N LEU A 132 2.21 -17.38 6.92
CA LEU A 132 3.45 -18.12 6.79
C LEU A 132 4.32 -17.43 5.73
N MET A 133 5.61 -17.24 6.00
CA MET A 133 6.54 -16.63 5.06
C MET A 133 7.92 -17.30 5.13
N PRO A 134 8.56 -17.63 3.98
CA PRO A 134 9.95 -18.07 3.98
C PRO A 134 10.90 -16.88 4.24
N VAL A 135 12.12 -17.16 4.67
CA VAL A 135 13.13 -16.12 4.97
C VAL A 135 13.64 -15.36 3.73
N TYR A 136 13.58 -15.97 2.53
CA TYR A 136 14.29 -15.49 1.34
C TYR A 136 13.41 -14.82 0.26
#